data_AF-A0A927Z7V6-F1
#
_entry.id   AF-A0A927Z7V6-F1
#
_cell.length_a   1.000
_cell.length_b   1.000
_cell.length_c   1.000
_cell.angle_alpha   90.00
_cell.angle_beta   90.00
_cell.angle_gamma   90.00
#
_symmetry.space_group_name_H-M   'P 1'
#
loop_
_entity.id
_entity.type
_entity.pdbx_description
1 polymer ?
#
loop_
_entity_poly.entity_id
_entity_poly.type
_entity_poly.pdbx_seq_one_letter_code
_entity_poly.pdbx_strand_id
1 'polypeptide(L)'
;MVCCMLMKKGVLIMRSKRLLGKLVLCFVVALSMCLGVLGGVGTLTAKAEEDVGIGSAVSTDEKTEVGFTDEADMVDASYVTVKATYDFNCAYEILDIVNKERAANGLAPLTMDKDLLEAAMFRAVEISVNWDHIRPNGESCFSICDKVYGENIAYGYYNAEHVMDGWMNSSGHRNNILRQGYKTIGIGVVVINGTRYYAQVFGYGDLASVPAKPSNQTVTVNVPMTATSSTVFPAIEYVKTLPVFTDSETVFPSTDIKVSYTTHIQSYGWSDVCKANAGWDTNGQISGSLGLSKRLEGIKIKLDGDASLGIRYKTHIQSYGWESQWKTDGAMSGTSGESKRLEAIMIELTGADKSKYDVYYRVHAQSYGWLGWAKNGAPAGTAGQSKRLEAIQIIVVPKGEAPSGLMGYAYIELGKKADNGTHDGFVNYSTHVQTYGDQSYVYDGSVSGTFGESKRLEGIRININNDLLGYEGGIRYTTHVQKYGWQGDPNGDGSDWKTNGAMSGTSGESKRLEAICIELYGEVADHYDVYYRVHSQTFGWLGWAKNGAPSGTAGYAKRLEGIQIVLLPKGSAAPSVNPGKAGTAAYIFK
;
A
#
# COMPACT_ATOMS: atom_id res chain seq x y z
N MET A 1 2.04 -15.63 72.01
CA MET A 1 0.74 -14.93 71.88
C MET A 1 -0.26 -15.85 71.18
N VAL A 2 -1.54 -15.48 71.13
CA VAL A 2 -2.67 -16.42 70.90
C VAL A 2 -2.64 -17.12 69.52
N CYS A 3 -3.22 -18.32 69.48
CA CYS A 3 -3.25 -19.26 68.35
C CYS A 3 -4.69 -19.49 67.82
N CYS A 4 -4.82 -20.41 66.85
CA CYS A 4 -5.95 -20.67 65.96
C CYS A 4 -7.27 -21.18 66.60
N MET A 5 -8.35 -21.12 65.79
CA MET A 5 -9.37 -22.17 65.54
C MET A 5 -10.80 -22.05 66.13
N LEU A 6 -11.75 -22.68 65.41
CA LEU A 6 -13.17 -23.04 65.73
C LEU A 6 -14.26 -21.95 65.61
N MET A 7 -15.56 -22.26 65.42
CA MET A 7 -16.31 -23.10 64.43
C MET A 7 -17.80 -23.23 64.86
N LYS A 8 -18.79 -22.88 64.00
CA LYS A 8 -20.07 -23.64 63.68
C LYS A 8 -21.32 -22.80 63.29
N LYS A 9 -21.93 -23.22 62.16
CA LYS A 9 -23.38 -23.47 61.86
C LYS A 9 -24.51 -22.55 62.35
N GLY A 10 -25.45 -22.21 61.44
CA GLY A 10 -26.86 -21.86 61.74
C GLY A 10 -27.69 -21.54 60.48
N VAL A 11 -28.94 -22.05 60.35
CA VAL A 11 -29.85 -21.83 59.20
C VAL A 11 -31.33 -21.84 59.66
N LEU A 12 -32.13 -20.84 59.27
CA LEU A 12 -33.60 -20.76 59.07
C LEU A 12 -33.96 -19.26 58.81
N ILE A 13 -34.81 -18.74 57.90
CA ILE A 13 -36.01 -19.15 57.12
C ILE A 13 -37.36 -18.59 57.67
N MET A 14 -38.10 -17.89 56.79
CA MET A 14 -39.53 -17.52 56.76
C MET A 14 -40.15 -16.35 57.58
N ARG A 15 -40.73 -15.37 56.83
CA ARG A 15 -42.11 -14.77 56.91
C ARG A 15 -42.51 -13.99 58.21
N SER A 16 -43.48 -13.06 58.28
CA SER A 16 -44.65 -12.74 57.40
C SER A 16 -45.35 -11.39 57.76
N LYS A 17 -46.04 -10.73 56.78
CA LYS A 17 -47.29 -9.88 56.92
C LYS A 17 -47.17 -8.54 57.71
N ARG A 18 -48.05 -7.52 57.60
CA ARG A 18 -49.11 -7.06 56.63
C ARG A 18 -49.57 -5.62 57.00
N LEU A 19 -50.07 -4.83 56.02
CA LEU A 19 -51.26 -3.90 55.98
C LEU A 19 -51.03 -2.86 54.83
N LEU A 20 -51.85 -2.80 53.77
CA LEU A 20 -53.13 -2.03 53.55
C LEU A 20 -52.95 -0.50 53.48
N GLY A 21 -53.47 0.27 52.49
CA GLY A 21 -54.24 0.02 51.23
C GLY A 21 -54.30 1.36 50.43
N LYS A 22 -54.83 1.54 49.20
CA LYS A 22 -55.84 0.87 48.31
C LYS A 22 -55.35 1.00 46.83
N LEU A 23 -55.55 0.03 45.91
CA LEU A 23 -56.67 -0.10 44.92
C LEU A 23 -57.01 1.17 44.11
N VAL A 24 -57.23 1.14 42.78
CA VAL A 24 -58.11 0.27 41.94
C VAL A 24 -57.40 -0.09 40.58
N LEU A 25 -57.23 -1.36 40.14
CA LEU A 25 -58.14 -2.31 39.43
C LEU A 25 -58.45 -1.90 37.95
N CYS A 26 -58.48 -2.68 36.85
CA CYS A 26 -57.99 -4.00 36.32
C CYS A 26 -58.25 -3.99 34.76
N PHE A 27 -57.95 -4.93 33.83
CA PHE A 27 -57.39 -6.32 33.73
C PHE A 27 -56.64 -6.43 32.33
N VAL A 28 -55.99 -7.47 31.74
CA VAL A 28 -56.09 -8.97 31.58
C VAL A 28 -57.31 -9.40 30.69
N VAL A 29 -57.28 -10.29 29.66
CA VAL A 29 -56.58 -11.58 29.37
C VAL A 29 -56.34 -11.81 27.85
N ALA A 30 -55.49 -12.78 27.44
CA ALA A 30 -55.40 -13.34 26.08
C ALA A 30 -55.20 -14.87 26.08
N LEU A 31 -55.77 -15.64 25.12
CA LEU A 31 -55.30 -16.99 24.71
C LEU A 31 -55.96 -17.60 23.42
N SER A 32 -55.12 -18.19 22.56
CA SER A 32 -55.25 -19.47 21.81
C SER A 32 -56.43 -19.90 20.88
N MET A 33 -56.01 -20.32 19.66
CA MET A 33 -56.22 -21.65 19.00
C MET A 33 -57.29 -21.92 17.89
N CYS A 34 -56.75 -22.25 16.70
CA CYS A 34 -56.98 -23.46 15.87
C CYS A 34 -58.09 -23.59 14.78
N LEU A 35 -57.61 -23.87 13.55
CA LEU A 35 -58.15 -24.71 12.44
C LEU A 35 -59.46 -24.29 11.71
N GLY A 36 -59.59 -24.65 10.41
CA GLY A 36 -60.77 -24.30 9.58
C GLY A 36 -60.90 -25.04 8.23
N VAL A 37 -60.10 -24.64 7.22
CA VAL A 37 -60.01 -25.22 5.84
C VAL A 37 -61.16 -24.88 4.84
N LEU A 38 -60.79 -24.84 3.54
CA LEU A 38 -61.56 -25.17 2.32
C LEU A 38 -62.45 -24.12 1.58
N GLY A 39 -62.06 -23.81 0.33
CA GLY A 39 -62.98 -23.76 -0.83
C GLY A 39 -63.04 -22.47 -1.67
N GLY A 40 -62.79 -22.57 -2.99
CA GLY A 40 -63.16 -21.55 -4.00
C GLY A 40 -62.09 -21.25 -5.06
N VAL A 41 -62.45 -21.29 -6.34
CA VAL A 41 -61.57 -20.97 -7.49
C VAL A 41 -62.36 -20.18 -8.54
N GLY A 42 -61.74 -19.19 -9.20
CA GLY A 42 -62.34 -18.47 -10.33
C GLY A 42 -61.41 -17.44 -10.97
N THR A 43 -61.34 -17.45 -12.31
CA THR A 43 -60.56 -16.53 -13.15
C THR A 43 -61.45 -15.94 -14.26
N LEU A 44 -61.03 -14.84 -14.90
CA LEU A 44 -61.08 -14.59 -16.37
C LEU A 44 -60.60 -13.16 -16.72
N THR A 45 -60.50 -12.84 -18.02
CA THR A 45 -59.67 -11.73 -18.57
C THR A 45 -60.26 -11.05 -19.82
N ALA A 46 -59.67 -9.89 -20.19
CA ALA A 46 -59.82 -9.15 -21.47
C ALA A 46 -61.18 -8.43 -21.70
N LYS A 47 -61.35 -7.49 -22.65
CA LYS A 47 -60.49 -6.99 -23.77
C LYS A 47 -60.81 -5.49 -24.07
N ALA A 48 -60.18 -4.88 -25.09
CA ALA A 48 -60.37 -3.48 -25.55
C ALA A 48 -60.74 -3.39 -27.05
N GLU A 49 -61.13 -2.19 -27.54
CA GLU A 49 -61.21 -1.82 -28.98
C GLU A 49 -61.26 -0.27 -29.18
N GLU A 50 -61.27 0.23 -30.44
CA GLU A 50 -60.64 1.51 -30.86
C GLU A 50 -61.43 2.28 -31.98
N ASP A 51 -60.90 3.44 -32.45
CA ASP A 51 -60.84 3.92 -33.87
C ASP A 51 -61.51 5.28 -34.32
N VAL A 52 -60.63 6.26 -34.63
CA VAL A 52 -60.54 7.29 -35.75
C VAL A 52 -61.73 8.20 -36.23
N GLY A 53 -61.42 9.46 -36.65
CA GLY A 53 -62.43 10.38 -37.23
C GLY A 53 -62.13 11.72 -37.99
N ILE A 54 -60.91 12.29 -38.09
CA ILE A 54 -60.42 13.40 -39.01
C ILE A 54 -61.24 14.72 -39.19
N GLY A 55 -60.65 15.95 -39.04
CA GLY A 55 -61.44 17.21 -39.22
C GLY A 55 -60.88 18.66 -39.42
N SER A 56 -59.58 18.93 -39.65
CA SER A 56 -59.04 20.20 -40.24
C SER A 56 -59.25 21.63 -39.61
N ALA A 57 -58.18 22.15 -38.98
CA ALA A 57 -57.56 23.49 -39.16
C ALA A 57 -57.99 24.80 -38.39
N VAL A 58 -56.94 25.62 -38.16
CA VAL A 58 -56.84 27.06 -37.76
C VAL A 58 -56.68 27.40 -36.25
N SER A 59 -55.82 28.39 -36.00
CA SER A 59 -55.21 28.93 -34.76
C SER A 59 -56.18 29.76 -33.86
N THR A 60 -55.87 30.19 -32.62
CA THR A 60 -54.57 30.58 -32.00
C THR A 60 -54.44 30.29 -30.49
N ASP A 61 -53.21 30.00 -30.08
CA ASP A 61 -52.51 30.36 -28.82
C ASP A 61 -52.96 29.87 -27.43
N GLU A 62 -51.96 29.89 -26.54
CA GLU A 62 -51.94 29.59 -25.10
C GLU A 62 -52.58 28.27 -24.61
N LYS A 63 -51.73 27.22 -24.53
CA LYS A 63 -51.74 26.36 -23.34
C LYS A 63 -50.40 25.70 -23.03
N THR A 64 -50.20 25.49 -21.73
CA THR A 64 -49.12 24.72 -21.11
C THR A 64 -49.09 23.28 -21.60
N GLU A 65 -47.93 22.80 -22.03
CA GLU A 65 -47.60 21.36 -22.07
C GLU A 65 -46.58 21.01 -20.99
N VAL A 66 -46.75 19.84 -20.38
CA VAL A 66 -45.79 19.29 -19.40
C VAL A 66 -44.77 18.46 -20.18
N GLY A 67 -43.67 19.10 -20.58
CA GLY A 67 -42.53 18.40 -21.17
C GLY A 67 -41.81 17.56 -20.12
N PHE A 68 -41.81 16.24 -20.29
CA PHE A 68 -40.81 15.38 -19.66
C PHE A 68 -39.52 15.52 -20.45
N THR A 69 -38.48 16.10 -19.84
CA THR A 69 -37.12 16.18 -20.39
C THR A 69 -36.14 15.61 -19.37
N ASP A 70 -35.25 14.73 -19.82
CA ASP A 70 -34.22 14.12 -18.99
C ASP A 70 -33.11 15.13 -18.63
N GLU A 71 -33.34 15.90 -17.56
CA GLU A 71 -32.27 16.61 -16.86
C GLU A 71 -31.86 15.81 -15.61
N ALA A 72 -30.88 14.93 -15.77
CA ALA A 72 -30.15 14.37 -14.64
C ALA A 72 -29.29 15.49 -14.02
N ASP A 73 -29.52 15.79 -12.73
CA ASP A 73 -28.80 16.83 -11.98
C ASP A 73 -27.28 16.75 -12.19
N MET A 74 -26.73 17.72 -12.94
CA MET A 74 -25.28 17.88 -13.13
C MET A 74 -24.66 18.44 -11.85
N VAL A 75 -24.33 17.55 -10.92
CA VAL A 75 -23.72 17.93 -9.63
C VAL A 75 -22.24 18.30 -9.82
N ASP A 76 -21.96 19.61 -9.77
CA ASP A 76 -20.60 20.14 -9.77
C ASP A 76 -19.75 19.54 -8.63
N ALA A 77 -18.52 19.14 -8.96
CA ALA A 77 -17.58 18.48 -8.07
C ALA A 77 -16.29 19.30 -7.95
N SER A 78 -16.45 20.57 -7.58
CA SER A 78 -15.37 21.57 -7.52
C SER A 78 -14.40 21.40 -6.34
N TYR A 79 -14.63 20.45 -5.41
CA TYR A 79 -13.74 20.14 -4.29
C TYR A 79 -13.87 18.68 -3.78
N VAL A 80 -12.83 18.22 -3.08
CA VAL A 80 -12.78 16.99 -2.28
C VAL A 80 -12.78 17.33 -0.78
N THR A 81 -13.53 16.61 0.05
CA THR A 81 -13.63 16.89 1.50
C THR A 81 -12.77 15.91 2.30
N VAL A 82 -11.74 16.43 2.97
CA VAL A 82 -10.76 15.64 3.74
C VAL A 82 -10.93 15.89 5.24
N LYS A 83 -11.00 14.82 6.03
CA LYS A 83 -10.95 14.88 7.50
C LYS A 83 -9.53 14.62 7.99
N ALA A 84 -8.92 15.60 8.66
CA ALA A 84 -7.51 15.57 9.04
C ALA A 84 -7.31 16.02 10.49
N THR A 85 -6.23 15.57 11.14
CA THR A 85 -5.81 16.08 12.47
C THR A 85 -4.50 16.83 12.35
N TYR A 86 -4.53 18.14 12.63
CA TYR A 86 -3.35 19.01 12.58
C TYR A 86 -2.45 18.74 13.79
N ASP A 87 -1.18 18.46 13.53
CA ASP A 87 -0.16 18.09 14.53
C ASP A 87 0.83 19.25 14.73
N PHE A 88 0.35 20.33 15.35
CA PHE A 88 1.14 21.52 15.69
C PHE A 88 2.32 21.22 16.62
N ASN A 89 2.25 20.16 17.43
CA ASN A 89 3.40 19.70 18.21
C ASN A 89 4.54 19.25 17.29
N CYS A 90 4.28 18.30 16.38
CA CYS A 90 5.28 17.85 15.42
C CYS A 90 5.76 18.99 14.51
N ALA A 91 4.87 19.90 14.10
CA ALA A 91 5.25 21.07 13.30
C ALA A 91 6.28 21.98 13.98
N TYR A 92 6.14 22.25 15.28
CA TYR A 92 7.08 23.09 16.02
C TYR A 92 8.36 22.32 16.42
N GLU A 93 8.29 21.01 16.65
CA GLU A 93 9.48 20.16 16.80
C GLU A 93 10.37 20.17 15.54
N ILE A 94 9.75 20.16 14.34
CA ILE A 94 10.48 20.32 13.07
C ILE A 94 11.16 21.70 13.00
N LEU A 95 10.51 22.77 13.46
CA LEU A 95 11.11 24.11 13.48
C LEU A 95 12.38 24.16 14.35
N ASP A 96 12.35 23.53 15.52
CA ASP A 96 13.53 23.44 16.40
C ASP A 96 14.68 22.67 15.73
N ILE A 97 14.38 21.65 14.92
CA ILE A 97 15.39 20.87 14.21
C ILE A 97 15.93 21.63 12.98
N VAL A 98 15.06 22.29 12.20
CA VAL A 98 15.45 23.23 11.13
C VAL A 98 16.41 24.30 11.66
N ASN A 99 16.13 24.85 12.84
CA ASN A 99 16.96 25.89 13.44
C ASN A 99 18.28 25.35 14.01
N LYS A 100 18.34 24.10 14.49
CA LYS A 100 19.61 23.42 14.83
C LYS A 100 20.48 23.21 13.59
N GLU A 101 19.90 22.71 12.49
CA GLU A 101 20.62 22.51 11.22
C GLU A 101 21.13 23.83 10.62
N ARG A 102 20.30 24.88 10.65
CA ARG A 102 20.71 26.21 10.19
C ARG A 102 21.82 26.80 11.05
N ALA A 103 21.74 26.69 12.38
CA ALA A 103 22.81 27.12 13.28
C ALA A 103 24.12 26.34 13.04
N ALA A 104 24.06 25.03 12.82
CA ALA A 104 25.22 24.20 12.50
C ALA A 104 25.89 24.58 11.17
N ASN A 105 25.15 25.21 10.25
CA ASN A 105 25.65 25.74 8.98
C ASN A 105 25.91 27.26 9.01
N GLY A 106 25.92 27.90 10.19
CA GLY A 106 26.21 29.32 10.36
C GLY A 106 25.11 30.27 9.86
N LEU A 107 23.87 29.79 9.73
CA LEU A 107 22.73 30.54 9.22
C LEU A 107 21.83 31.04 10.37
N ALA A 108 21.21 32.21 10.17
CA ALA A 108 20.20 32.73 11.10
C ALA A 108 18.96 31.80 11.16
N PRO A 109 18.33 31.64 12.34
CA PRO A 109 17.13 30.81 12.49
C PRO A 109 15.94 31.37 11.69
N LEU A 110 15.03 30.47 11.31
CA LEU A 110 13.74 30.81 10.74
C LEU A 110 12.71 30.96 11.87
N THR A 111 11.74 31.85 11.66
CA THR A 111 10.63 32.09 12.60
C THR A 111 9.31 31.61 11.98
N MET A 112 8.44 30.99 12.77
CA MET A 112 7.10 30.59 12.29
C MET A 112 6.28 31.83 11.93
N ASP A 113 5.88 31.97 10.68
CA ASP A 113 4.90 32.98 10.24
C ASP A 113 3.49 32.36 10.30
N LYS A 114 2.51 33.11 10.81
CA LYS A 114 1.14 32.61 11.02
C LYS A 114 0.49 32.18 9.69
N ASP A 115 0.63 33.00 8.66
CA ASP A 115 -0.09 32.81 7.41
C ASP A 115 0.62 31.74 6.56
N LEU A 116 1.97 31.65 6.67
CA LEU A 116 2.71 30.49 6.19
C LEU A 116 2.32 29.20 6.93
N LEU A 117 2.11 29.21 8.25
CA LEU A 117 1.70 28.03 9.02
C LEU A 117 0.30 27.54 8.61
N GLU A 118 -0.65 28.46 8.43
CA GLU A 118 -2.00 28.14 7.96
C GLU A 118 -1.98 27.60 6.52
N ALA A 119 -1.23 28.26 5.63
CA ALA A 119 -0.98 27.77 4.27
C ALA A 119 -0.31 26.39 4.26
N ALA A 120 0.70 26.15 5.10
CA ALA A 120 1.40 24.88 5.18
C ALA A 120 0.49 23.75 5.68
N MET A 121 -0.37 24.01 6.67
CA MET A 121 -1.33 23.04 7.17
C MET A 121 -2.37 22.67 6.10
N PHE A 122 -2.92 23.65 5.37
CA PHE A 122 -3.80 23.36 4.23
C PHE A 122 -3.06 22.59 3.13
N ARG A 123 -1.83 23.00 2.80
CA ARG A 123 -0.97 22.35 1.80
C ARG A 123 -0.65 20.90 2.17
N ALA A 124 -0.42 20.60 3.44
CA ALA A 124 -0.24 19.23 3.91
C ALA A 124 -1.51 18.37 3.77
N VAL A 125 -2.71 18.97 3.74
CA VAL A 125 -3.96 18.28 3.37
C VAL A 125 -4.05 18.10 1.85
N GLU A 126 -3.76 19.12 1.04
CA GLU A 126 -3.68 18.98 -0.43
C GLU A 126 -2.75 17.84 -0.85
N ILE A 127 -1.61 17.70 -0.15
CA ILE A 127 -0.58 16.68 -0.36
C ILE A 127 -1.05 15.25 -0.04
N SER A 128 -2.19 15.08 0.65
CA SER A 128 -2.87 13.79 0.79
C SER A 128 -3.82 13.46 -0.37
N VAL A 129 -4.21 14.47 -1.16
CA VAL A 129 -5.10 14.37 -2.32
C VAL A 129 -4.31 14.29 -3.63
N ASN A 130 -3.23 15.07 -3.75
CA ASN A 130 -2.30 15.03 -4.88
C ASN A 130 -0.84 15.10 -4.38
N TRP A 131 -0.07 14.03 -4.59
CA TRP A 131 1.36 13.98 -4.22
C TRP A 131 2.23 14.65 -5.30
N ASP A 132 2.12 15.97 -5.43
CA ASP A 132 2.90 16.79 -6.36
C ASP A 132 3.17 18.20 -5.77
N HIS A 133 4.15 18.92 -6.32
CA HIS A 133 4.34 20.36 -6.12
C HIS A 133 3.29 21.22 -6.86
N ILE A 134 2.51 20.62 -7.77
CA ILE A 134 1.26 21.18 -8.30
C ILE A 134 0.10 20.88 -7.34
N ARG A 135 -0.72 21.90 -7.08
CA ARG A 135 -1.89 21.84 -6.21
C ARG A 135 -3.05 21.11 -6.91
N PRO A 136 -4.04 20.54 -6.19
CA PRO A 136 -5.12 19.76 -6.81
C PRO A 136 -6.04 20.58 -7.75
N ASN A 137 -6.06 21.91 -7.59
CA ASN A 137 -6.69 22.87 -8.50
C ASN A 137 -5.77 23.31 -9.67
N GLY A 138 -4.69 22.58 -9.95
CA GLY A 138 -3.79 22.82 -11.09
C GLY A 138 -2.82 23.98 -10.91
N GLU A 139 -2.95 24.76 -9.83
CA GLU A 139 -2.06 25.89 -9.55
C GLU A 139 -0.69 25.44 -9.02
N SER A 140 0.35 26.26 -9.18
CA SER A 140 1.64 26.01 -8.54
C SER A 140 1.54 26.14 -7.02
N CYS A 141 2.30 25.34 -6.24
CA CYS A 141 2.33 25.46 -4.77
C CYS A 141 2.58 26.88 -4.25
N PHE A 142 3.31 27.74 -4.99
CA PHE A 142 3.52 29.15 -4.61
C PHE A 142 2.22 29.99 -4.52
N SER A 143 1.13 29.56 -5.15
CA SER A 143 -0.19 30.23 -5.07
C SER A 143 -0.91 30.06 -3.73
N ILE A 144 -0.47 29.15 -2.86
CA ILE A 144 -1.15 28.90 -1.57
C ILE A 144 -1.08 30.12 -0.63
N CYS A 145 -0.06 30.96 -0.77
CA CYS A 145 0.11 32.24 -0.07
C CYS A 145 1.26 33.03 -0.71
N ASP A 146 1.08 34.33 -0.96
CA ASP A 146 2.08 35.24 -1.56
C ASP A 146 3.43 35.33 -0.81
N LYS A 147 3.49 34.78 0.41
CA LYS A 147 4.72 34.68 1.22
C LYS A 147 5.58 33.46 0.89
N VAL A 148 5.15 32.53 0.04
CA VAL A 148 5.86 31.27 -0.25
C VAL A 148 6.87 31.45 -1.38
N TYR A 149 8.15 31.22 -1.07
CA TYR A 149 9.29 31.31 -1.99
C TYR A 149 10.13 30.02 -2.04
N GLY A 150 9.63 28.94 -1.46
CA GLY A 150 10.21 27.60 -1.48
C GLY A 150 9.29 26.60 -0.79
N GLU A 151 9.29 25.34 -1.23
CA GLU A 151 8.48 24.26 -0.66
C GLU A 151 9.31 22.98 -0.49
N ASN A 152 9.15 22.30 0.64
CA ASN A 152 9.50 20.88 0.83
C ASN A 152 8.23 20.11 1.21
N ILE A 153 8.03 18.91 0.67
CA ILE A 153 6.90 18.04 1.02
C ILE A 153 7.40 16.67 1.47
N ALA A 154 6.61 15.97 2.29
CA ALA A 154 6.86 14.59 2.70
C ALA A 154 5.57 13.88 3.14
N TYR A 155 5.56 12.55 3.16
CA TYR A 155 4.50 11.76 3.80
C TYR A 155 5.04 10.41 4.29
N GLY A 156 4.33 9.74 5.19
CA GLY A 156 4.72 8.42 5.73
C GLY A 156 5.84 8.42 6.77
N TYR A 157 6.44 9.58 7.05
CA TYR A 157 7.34 9.78 8.20
C TYR A 157 6.52 9.79 9.50
N TYR A 158 7.15 9.44 10.64
CA TYR A 158 6.43 9.16 11.89
C TYR A 158 6.70 10.16 13.04
N ASN A 159 7.72 11.01 12.95
CA ASN A 159 7.99 12.10 13.89
C ASN A 159 8.77 13.26 13.20
N ALA A 160 9.11 14.30 13.96
CA ALA A 160 9.82 15.48 13.47
C ALA A 160 11.27 15.20 13.05
N GLU A 161 11.98 14.34 13.79
CA GLU A 161 13.37 13.96 13.51
C GLU A 161 13.48 13.19 12.19
N HIS A 162 12.64 12.19 11.99
CA HIS A 162 12.70 11.34 10.82
C HIS A 162 12.36 12.09 9.52
N VAL A 163 11.40 13.02 9.54
CA VAL A 163 11.10 13.83 8.34
C VAL A 163 12.24 14.82 8.03
N MET A 164 12.91 15.35 9.07
CA MET A 164 14.10 16.18 8.89
C MET A 164 15.30 15.38 8.38
N ASP A 165 15.52 14.15 8.83
CA ASP A 165 16.50 13.23 8.22
C ASP A 165 16.18 13.00 6.74
N GLY A 166 14.91 12.79 6.38
CA GLY A 166 14.46 12.63 4.99
C GLY A 166 14.73 13.87 4.13
N TRP A 167 14.38 15.06 4.61
CA TRP A 167 14.65 16.31 3.90
C TRP A 167 16.14 16.64 3.83
N MET A 168 16.91 16.48 4.91
CA MET A 168 18.34 16.77 4.90
C MET A 168 19.14 15.78 4.04
N ASN A 169 18.69 14.53 3.87
CA ASN A 169 19.33 13.60 2.93
C ASN A 169 18.92 13.78 1.46
N SER A 170 17.96 14.68 1.17
CA SER A 170 17.65 15.15 -0.19
C SER A 170 18.38 16.46 -0.50
N SER A 171 19.09 16.54 -1.62
CA SER A 171 19.80 17.77 -2.02
C SER A 171 18.84 18.94 -2.27
N GLY A 172 17.69 18.69 -2.90
CA GLY A 172 16.66 19.72 -3.13
C GLY A 172 16.09 20.27 -1.82
N HIS A 173 15.66 19.38 -0.93
CA HIS A 173 15.01 19.80 0.32
C HIS A 173 16.00 20.45 1.31
N ARG A 174 17.23 19.92 1.40
CA ARG A 174 18.35 20.55 2.14
C ARG A 174 18.64 21.97 1.62
N ASN A 175 18.63 22.18 0.31
CA ASN A 175 18.92 23.49 -0.29
C ASN A 175 17.86 24.56 0.08
N ASN A 176 16.61 24.17 0.32
CA ASN A 176 15.57 25.07 0.85
C ASN A 176 15.79 25.37 2.34
N ILE A 177 16.01 24.34 3.16
CA ILE A 177 16.26 24.46 4.62
C ILE A 177 17.47 25.36 4.90
N LEU A 178 18.57 25.14 4.16
CA LEU A 178 19.82 25.88 4.29
C LEU A 178 19.91 27.11 3.36
N ARG A 179 18.80 27.55 2.74
CA ARG A 179 18.86 28.73 1.86
C ARG A 179 19.16 29.99 2.66
N GLN A 180 20.14 30.75 2.19
CA GLN A 180 20.42 32.09 2.69
C GLN A 180 19.28 33.05 2.36
N GLY A 181 19.06 34.04 3.24
CA GLY A 181 18.06 35.09 3.07
C GLY A 181 16.64 34.72 3.53
N TYR A 182 16.21 33.44 3.52
CA TYR A 182 14.94 33.07 4.16
C TYR A 182 14.97 33.44 5.65
N LYS A 183 13.86 34.01 6.13
CA LYS A 183 13.65 34.49 7.51
C LYS A 183 12.45 33.82 8.18
N THR A 184 11.45 33.47 7.39
CA THR A 184 10.16 32.94 7.85
C THR A 184 9.90 31.56 7.28
N ILE A 185 9.09 30.78 7.99
CA ILE A 185 8.70 29.42 7.61
C ILE A 185 7.28 29.14 8.09
N GLY A 186 6.57 28.28 7.36
CA GLY A 186 5.36 27.59 7.81
C GLY A 186 5.58 26.10 7.74
N ILE A 187 5.08 25.35 8.73
CA ILE A 187 5.25 23.89 8.78
C ILE A 187 3.89 23.24 9.04
N GLY A 188 3.38 22.57 8.03
CA GLY A 188 2.17 21.76 8.09
C GLY A 188 2.53 20.32 8.42
N VAL A 189 1.83 19.75 9.39
CA VAL A 189 1.85 18.31 9.68
C VAL A 189 0.43 17.88 9.96
N VAL A 190 -0.11 16.97 9.15
CA VAL A 190 -1.49 16.50 9.29
C VAL A 190 -1.54 14.98 9.30
N VAL A 191 -2.30 14.41 10.25
CA VAL A 191 -2.58 12.97 10.34
C VAL A 191 -3.91 12.68 9.65
N ILE A 192 -3.88 11.83 8.62
CA ILE A 192 -5.05 11.34 7.90
C ILE A 192 -4.91 9.82 7.83
N ASN A 193 -5.91 9.09 8.31
CA ASN A 193 -5.96 7.62 8.41
C ASN A 193 -4.64 7.00 8.93
N GLY A 194 -4.10 7.58 10.02
CA GLY A 194 -2.86 7.16 10.68
C GLY A 194 -1.55 7.57 9.97
N THR A 195 -1.62 8.03 8.72
CA THR A 195 -0.47 8.50 7.94
C THR A 195 -0.26 10.00 8.18
N ARG A 196 0.99 10.44 8.41
CA ARG A 196 1.33 11.86 8.42
C ARG A 196 1.72 12.36 7.03
N TYR A 197 1.20 13.53 6.68
CA TYR A 197 1.55 14.32 5.51
C TYR A 197 2.15 15.65 6.00
N TYR A 198 3.14 16.16 5.27
CA TYR A 198 4.01 17.23 5.71
C TYR A 198 4.27 18.24 4.59
N ALA A 199 4.28 19.53 4.93
CA ALA A 199 4.75 20.60 4.06
C ALA A 199 5.58 21.61 4.87
N GLN A 200 6.75 22.00 4.36
CA GLN A 200 7.46 23.21 4.79
C GLN A 200 7.38 24.24 3.68
N VAL A 201 6.98 25.46 3.99
CA VAL A 201 6.96 26.60 3.05
C VAL A 201 7.82 27.73 3.60
N PHE A 202 8.66 28.33 2.76
CA PHE A 202 9.73 29.25 3.18
C PHE A 202 9.49 30.67 2.68
N GLY A 203 9.78 31.68 3.52
CA GLY A 203 9.52 33.10 3.24
C GLY A 203 10.70 34.03 3.51
N TYR A 204 10.69 35.18 2.83
CA TYR A 204 11.68 36.25 2.97
C TYR A 204 11.25 37.41 3.90
N GLY A 205 9.98 37.43 4.33
CA GLY A 205 9.42 38.52 5.12
C GLY A 205 9.90 38.55 6.57
N ASP A 206 9.98 39.76 7.14
CA ASP A 206 10.20 39.99 8.57
C ASP A 206 8.87 39.93 9.35
N LEU A 207 8.91 39.49 10.60
CA LEU A 207 7.74 39.40 11.49
C LEU A 207 7.74 40.51 12.54
N ALA A 208 6.58 41.14 12.75
CA ALA A 208 6.35 42.08 13.85
C ALA A 208 6.24 41.37 15.23
N SER A 209 5.82 40.10 15.24
CA SER A 209 5.74 39.26 16.44
C SER A 209 5.66 37.78 16.07
N VAL A 210 6.08 36.88 16.96
CA VAL A 210 5.97 35.43 16.78
C VAL A 210 4.58 34.95 17.22
N PRO A 211 3.85 34.15 16.42
CA PRO A 211 2.55 33.59 16.81
C PRO A 211 2.71 32.52 17.91
N ALA A 212 1.78 32.51 18.86
CA ALA A 212 1.70 31.46 19.89
C ALA A 212 1.36 30.10 19.25
N LYS A 213 1.99 29.02 19.73
CA LYS A 213 1.77 27.66 19.21
C LYS A 213 0.30 27.22 19.39
N PRO A 214 -0.44 26.87 18.32
CA PRO A 214 -1.78 26.31 18.45
C PRO A 214 -1.78 24.91 19.06
N SER A 215 -2.94 24.45 19.54
CA SER A 215 -3.12 23.07 20.01
C SER A 215 -3.54 22.14 18.86
N ASN A 216 -3.10 20.88 18.91
CA ASN A 216 -3.51 19.85 17.95
C ASN A 216 -5.06 19.72 17.91
N GLN A 217 -5.63 19.65 16.70
CA GLN A 217 -7.08 19.63 16.50
C GLN A 217 -7.46 18.82 15.25
N THR A 218 -8.63 18.17 15.29
CA THR A 218 -9.23 17.53 14.10
C THR A 218 -10.13 18.50 13.37
N VAL A 219 -9.95 18.60 12.05
CA VAL A 219 -10.66 19.52 11.14
C VAL A 219 -11.30 18.74 9.99
N THR A 220 -12.13 19.43 9.22
CA THR A 220 -12.64 18.97 7.91
C THR A 220 -12.41 20.09 6.92
N VAL A 221 -11.79 19.76 5.78
CA VAL A 221 -11.20 20.72 4.85
C VAL A 221 -11.68 20.39 3.43
N ASN A 222 -12.17 21.40 2.71
CA ASN A 222 -12.52 21.26 1.30
C ASN A 222 -11.31 21.67 0.45
N VAL A 223 -10.78 20.73 -0.32
CA VAL A 223 -9.62 20.87 -1.20
C VAL A 223 -10.13 21.12 -2.63
N PRO A 224 -9.90 22.30 -3.25
CA PRO A 224 -10.42 22.60 -4.58
C PRO A 224 -9.73 21.76 -5.67
N MET A 225 -10.49 21.43 -6.72
CA MET A 225 -10.07 20.52 -7.81
C MET A 225 -10.24 21.16 -9.19
N THR A 226 -9.45 20.70 -10.17
CA THR A 226 -9.60 21.14 -11.58
C THR A 226 -10.59 20.26 -12.33
N ALA A 227 -11.64 20.85 -12.89
CA ALA A 227 -12.63 20.15 -13.71
C ALA A 227 -12.12 19.91 -15.17
N THR A 228 -11.11 19.06 -15.35
CA THR A 228 -10.59 18.70 -16.68
C THR A 228 -10.35 17.19 -16.85
N SER A 229 -11.23 16.55 -17.63
CA SER A 229 -11.02 15.34 -18.43
C SER A 229 -10.03 14.26 -17.93
N SER A 230 -10.56 13.25 -17.24
CA SER A 230 -10.12 11.84 -17.36
C SER A 230 -8.70 11.43 -16.90
N THR A 231 -8.03 12.20 -16.04
CA THR A 231 -6.97 11.64 -15.17
C THR A 231 -7.07 12.20 -13.75
N VAL A 232 -7.95 11.61 -12.94
CA VAL A 232 -8.11 11.91 -11.51
C VAL A 232 -7.91 10.64 -10.72
N PHE A 233 -6.96 10.64 -9.77
CA PHE A 233 -6.85 9.57 -8.77
C PHE A 233 -8.03 9.69 -7.80
N PRO A 234 -8.83 8.64 -7.56
CA PRO A 234 -10.04 8.75 -6.76
C PRO A 234 -9.73 8.83 -5.26
N ALA A 235 -10.24 9.86 -4.60
CA ALA A 235 -10.24 9.97 -3.13
C ALA A 235 -11.40 10.85 -2.62
N ILE A 236 -12.55 10.21 -2.32
CA ILE A 236 -13.54 10.61 -1.29
C ILE A 236 -14.32 11.94 -1.53
N GLU A 237 -15.66 12.02 -1.51
CA GLU A 237 -16.78 11.06 -1.54
C GLU A 237 -18.05 11.86 -1.94
N TYR A 238 -19.04 11.25 -2.62
CA TYR A 238 -20.33 11.91 -2.88
C TYR A 238 -21.46 11.30 -2.03
N VAL A 239 -21.86 11.98 -0.95
CA VAL A 239 -22.85 11.45 0.00
C VAL A 239 -24.28 11.83 -0.39
N LYS A 240 -24.95 10.98 -1.18
CA LYS A 240 -26.42 11.00 -1.32
C LYS A 240 -27.05 9.60 -1.49
N THR A 241 -26.85 8.77 -0.46
CA THR A 241 -27.75 7.65 -0.09
C THR A 241 -28.14 6.63 -1.18
N LEU A 242 -27.16 5.88 -1.67
CA LEU A 242 -27.30 4.50 -2.18
C LEU A 242 -26.06 3.69 -1.75
N PRO A 243 -25.99 2.34 -1.87
CA PRO A 243 -25.09 1.53 -1.03
C PRO A 243 -23.60 1.84 -1.26
N VAL A 244 -22.90 2.02 -0.15
CA VAL A 244 -21.49 2.43 -0.07
C VAL A 244 -20.56 1.34 -0.60
N PHE A 245 -19.71 1.70 -1.56
CA PHE A 245 -18.51 0.95 -1.93
C PHE A 245 -17.29 1.86 -1.72
N THR A 246 -16.44 1.52 -0.77
CA THR A 246 -15.20 2.23 -0.44
C THR A 246 -13.98 1.52 -1.02
N ASP A 247 -12.99 2.29 -1.45
CA ASP A 247 -11.71 1.79 -1.95
C ASP A 247 -10.56 2.65 -1.40
N SER A 248 -9.60 2.15 -0.62
CA SER A 248 -9.67 0.98 0.27
C SER A 248 -8.73 1.24 1.43
N GLU A 249 -9.23 1.46 2.66
CA GLU A 249 -8.41 1.13 3.83
C GLU A 249 -8.03 -0.36 3.75
N THR A 250 -6.94 -0.79 4.42
CA THR A 250 -6.70 -2.23 4.60
C THR A 250 -7.74 -2.75 5.59
N VAL A 251 -8.94 -3.10 5.09
CA VAL A 251 -10.06 -3.58 5.90
C VAL A 251 -9.72 -4.97 6.38
N PHE A 252 -9.07 -4.98 7.54
CA PHE A 252 -8.74 -6.17 8.28
C PHE A 252 -10.03 -6.76 8.85
N PRO A 253 -10.44 -7.99 8.45
CA PRO A 253 -11.66 -8.58 8.95
C PRO A 253 -11.57 -8.77 10.47
N SER A 254 -12.69 -8.55 11.15
CA SER A 254 -12.75 -8.67 12.60
C SER A 254 -12.66 -10.14 13.01
N THR A 255 -11.69 -10.46 13.86
CA THR A 255 -11.49 -11.82 14.38
C THR A 255 -11.10 -11.76 15.85
N ASP A 256 -11.63 -12.68 16.65
CA ASP A 256 -11.27 -12.87 18.06
C ASP A 256 -9.83 -13.35 18.25
N ILE A 257 -9.18 -13.83 17.18
CA ILE A 257 -7.74 -14.13 17.16
C ILE A 257 -6.94 -12.84 17.07
N LYS A 258 -6.08 -12.64 18.07
CA LYS A 258 -5.14 -11.54 18.16
C LYS A 258 -3.72 -12.07 17.98
N VAL A 259 -3.10 -11.78 16.84
CA VAL A 259 -1.65 -11.94 16.68
C VAL A 259 -0.94 -10.74 17.30
N SER A 260 -0.06 -11.02 18.25
CA SER A 260 0.75 -10.04 18.97
C SER A 260 2.22 -10.23 18.60
N TYR A 261 2.96 -9.18 18.23
CA TYR A 261 4.36 -9.26 17.81
C TYR A 261 5.24 -8.09 18.30
N THR A 262 6.56 -8.27 18.27
CA THR A 262 7.54 -7.22 18.60
C THR A 262 8.90 -7.54 17.97
N THR A 263 9.65 -6.53 17.56
CA THR A 263 10.95 -6.66 16.88
C THR A 263 12.11 -6.13 17.72
N HIS A 264 13.28 -6.78 17.64
CA HIS A 264 14.55 -6.22 18.11
C HIS A 264 15.18 -5.36 17.01
N ILE A 265 15.35 -4.07 17.28
CA ILE A 265 15.82 -3.07 16.31
C ILE A 265 17.26 -2.65 16.66
N GLN A 266 18.14 -2.54 15.66
CA GLN A 266 19.50 -2.03 15.83
C GLN A 266 19.50 -0.69 16.59
N SER A 267 20.37 -0.57 17.61
CA SER A 267 20.51 0.57 18.52
C SER A 267 19.36 0.78 19.54
N TYR A 268 18.19 0.16 19.36
CA TYR A 268 17.01 0.39 20.22
C TYR A 268 16.51 -0.88 20.96
N GLY A 269 17.00 -2.05 20.59
CA GLY A 269 16.65 -3.31 21.25
C GLY A 269 15.19 -3.71 21.03
N TRP A 270 14.56 -4.34 22.03
CA TRP A 270 13.13 -4.70 22.02
C TRP A 270 12.19 -3.50 22.31
N SER A 271 12.60 -2.27 21.99
CA SER A 271 11.73 -1.09 22.08
C SER A 271 11.30 -0.64 20.70
N ASP A 272 10.00 -0.39 20.55
CA ASP A 272 9.45 0.20 19.34
C ASP A 272 9.76 1.70 19.31
N VAL A 273 10.62 2.11 18.39
CA VAL A 273 11.06 3.50 18.22
C VAL A 273 9.96 4.42 17.69
N CYS A 274 8.84 3.87 17.21
CA CYS A 274 7.71 4.63 16.69
C CYS A 274 6.62 4.90 17.74
N LYS A 275 6.78 4.48 19.00
CA LYS A 275 5.80 4.69 20.09
C LYS A 275 6.42 5.18 21.39
N ALA A 276 5.67 6.03 22.12
CA ALA A 276 6.07 6.55 23.42
C ALA A 276 6.00 5.53 24.58
N ASN A 277 5.45 4.33 24.34
CA ASN A 277 5.35 3.23 25.30
C ASN A 277 5.79 1.92 24.63
N ALA A 278 6.72 1.19 25.25
CA ALA A 278 7.13 -0.12 24.77
C ALA A 278 6.02 -1.17 25.00
N GLY A 279 5.74 -1.98 23.98
CA GLY A 279 4.67 -2.98 24.01
C GLY A 279 4.77 -3.97 22.84
N TRP A 280 3.74 -4.80 22.70
CA TRP A 280 3.56 -5.67 21.53
C TRP A 280 2.63 -4.99 20.53
N ASP A 281 3.03 -4.96 19.26
CA ASP A 281 2.18 -4.68 18.11
C ASP A 281 1.14 -5.77 17.91
N THR A 282 0.00 -5.42 17.31
CA THR A 282 -1.16 -6.31 17.20
C THR A 282 -1.87 -6.13 15.86
N ASN A 283 -2.45 -7.22 15.32
CA ASN A 283 -3.32 -7.28 14.12
C ASN A 283 -3.14 -6.13 13.12
N GLY A 284 -2.10 -6.19 12.29
CA GLY A 284 -1.85 -5.23 11.21
C GLY A 284 -1.06 -3.97 11.59
N GLN A 285 -0.75 -3.74 12.88
CA GLN A 285 0.14 -2.63 13.29
C GLN A 285 1.58 -2.80 12.77
N ILE A 286 2.29 -1.68 12.57
CA ILE A 286 3.67 -1.70 12.07
C ILE A 286 4.63 -1.86 13.25
N SER A 287 5.41 -2.94 13.25
CA SER A 287 6.51 -3.17 14.21
C SER A 287 7.86 -2.98 13.51
N GLY A 288 8.69 -2.05 14.00
CA GLY A 288 10.02 -1.80 13.43
C GLY A 288 10.40 -0.32 13.38
N SER A 289 11.22 0.02 12.38
CA SER A 289 11.87 1.32 12.23
C SER A 289 11.89 1.74 10.75
N LEU A 290 10.75 2.22 10.25
CA LEU A 290 10.63 2.72 8.87
C LEU A 290 11.56 3.92 8.64
N GLY A 291 12.32 3.90 7.54
CA GLY A 291 13.16 4.99 7.03
C GLY A 291 14.40 5.38 7.87
N LEU A 292 14.39 5.13 9.18
CA LEU A 292 15.52 5.25 10.15
C LEU A 292 16.81 4.51 9.75
N SER A 293 16.78 3.69 8.70
CA SER A 293 17.90 2.88 8.22
C SER A 293 18.51 1.90 9.24
N LYS A 294 17.81 1.62 10.34
CA LYS A 294 18.13 0.54 11.26
C LYS A 294 17.63 -0.78 10.69
N ARG A 295 18.31 -1.88 11.02
CA ARG A 295 17.81 -3.23 10.74
C ARG A 295 16.94 -3.76 11.87
N LEU A 296 15.99 -4.62 11.52
CA LEU A 296 15.52 -5.66 12.44
C LEU A 296 16.66 -6.67 12.61
N GLU A 297 16.88 -7.15 13.84
CA GLU A 297 17.87 -8.17 14.18
C GLU A 297 17.21 -9.45 14.70
N GLY A 298 16.02 -9.34 15.29
CA GLY A 298 15.19 -10.46 15.76
C GLY A 298 13.72 -10.09 15.92
N ILE A 299 12.87 -11.08 16.17
CA ILE A 299 11.41 -10.94 16.29
C ILE A 299 10.82 -11.96 17.27
N LYS A 300 9.69 -11.62 17.89
CA LYS A 300 8.80 -12.52 18.64
C LYS A 300 7.36 -12.31 18.15
N ILE A 301 6.60 -13.39 18.03
CA ILE A 301 5.20 -13.39 17.58
C ILE A 301 4.45 -14.41 18.44
N LYS A 302 3.23 -14.12 18.88
CA LYS A 302 2.36 -15.05 19.62
C LYS A 302 0.91 -14.83 19.24
N LEU A 303 0.07 -15.84 19.48
CA LEU A 303 -1.39 -15.67 19.42
C LEU A 303 -1.97 -15.47 20.83
N ASP A 304 -3.06 -14.70 20.88
CA ASP A 304 -4.00 -14.62 22.00
C ASP A 304 -5.41 -14.83 21.40
N GLY A 305 -6.32 -15.51 22.11
CA GLY A 305 -7.69 -15.79 21.63
C GLY A 305 -8.06 -17.26 21.77
N ASP A 306 -7.82 -18.07 20.72
CA ASP A 306 -8.05 -19.52 20.72
C ASP A 306 -6.83 -20.30 21.21
N ALA A 307 -7.04 -21.24 22.14
CA ALA A 307 -6.00 -22.15 22.64
C ALA A 307 -5.74 -23.36 21.70
N SER A 308 -6.56 -23.55 20.68
CA SER A 308 -6.48 -24.62 19.67
C SER A 308 -5.65 -24.21 18.44
N LEU A 309 -5.22 -22.95 18.39
CA LEU A 309 -4.47 -22.31 17.31
C LEU A 309 -3.14 -21.76 17.86
N GLY A 310 -2.02 -22.16 17.26
CA GLY A 310 -0.67 -21.66 17.61
C GLY A 310 0.05 -21.09 16.39
N ILE A 311 1.13 -20.34 16.58
CA ILE A 311 1.89 -19.74 15.46
C ILE A 311 3.36 -20.15 15.51
N ARG A 312 3.91 -20.53 14.34
CA ARG A 312 5.35 -20.79 14.19
C ARG A 312 5.99 -19.93 13.11
N TYR A 313 7.24 -19.54 13.34
CA TYR A 313 7.98 -18.62 12.48
C TYR A 313 9.48 -18.87 12.51
N LYS A 314 10.18 -18.42 11.46
CA LYS A 314 11.64 -18.45 11.36
C LYS A 314 12.14 -17.33 10.47
N THR A 315 13.39 -16.90 10.65
CA THR A 315 13.99 -15.81 9.87
C THR A 315 15.14 -16.27 8.98
N HIS A 316 15.44 -15.47 7.95
CA HIS A 316 16.69 -15.50 7.20
C HIS A 316 17.62 -14.44 7.79
N ILE A 317 18.78 -14.86 8.29
CA ILE A 317 19.72 -14.03 9.04
C ILE A 317 20.99 -13.84 8.20
N GLN A 318 21.52 -12.60 8.17
CA GLN A 318 22.77 -12.29 7.48
C GLN A 318 23.91 -13.25 7.87
N SER A 319 24.59 -13.80 6.87
CA SER A 319 25.67 -14.80 6.97
C SER A 319 25.26 -16.20 7.46
N TYR A 320 24.04 -16.42 7.96
CA TYR A 320 23.60 -17.74 8.44
C TYR A 320 22.50 -18.37 7.57
N GLY A 321 21.77 -17.57 6.79
CA GLY A 321 20.66 -18.05 5.97
C GLY A 321 19.38 -18.27 6.80
N TRP A 322 18.49 -19.13 6.32
CA TRP A 322 17.28 -19.52 7.05
C TRP A 322 17.61 -20.32 8.32
N GLU A 323 17.00 -19.95 9.45
CA GLU A 323 17.09 -20.76 10.67
C GLU A 323 16.61 -22.21 10.43
N SER A 324 17.37 -23.19 10.91
CA SER A 324 17.08 -24.62 10.72
C SER A 324 15.93 -25.14 11.57
N GLN A 325 15.43 -24.36 12.53
CA GLN A 325 14.35 -24.70 13.45
C GLN A 325 13.33 -23.57 13.50
N TRP A 326 12.04 -23.92 13.46
CA TRP A 326 10.96 -22.97 13.69
C TRP A 326 10.86 -22.61 15.18
N LYS A 327 10.54 -21.34 15.47
CA LYS A 327 10.16 -20.85 16.80
C LYS A 327 8.64 -20.85 16.90
N THR A 328 8.11 -20.87 18.12
CA THR A 328 6.68 -20.84 18.41
C THR A 328 6.36 -19.78 19.46
N ASP A 329 5.15 -19.22 19.40
CA ASP A 329 4.47 -18.45 20.45
C ASP A 329 5.37 -17.74 21.49
N GLY A 330 5.91 -16.60 21.08
CA GLY A 330 6.70 -15.68 21.90
C GLY A 330 8.20 -16.00 21.97
N ALA A 331 8.64 -17.17 21.50
CA ALA A 331 10.06 -17.50 21.43
C ALA A 331 10.80 -16.64 20.40
N MET A 332 12.05 -16.27 20.68
CA MET A 332 12.82 -15.39 19.80
C MET A 332 13.30 -16.09 18.53
N SER A 333 13.05 -15.46 17.38
CA SER A 333 13.66 -15.76 16.07
C SER A 333 14.64 -14.64 15.70
N GLY A 334 15.73 -14.95 15.00
CA GLY A 334 16.82 -13.99 14.72
C GLY A 334 17.92 -13.95 15.79
N THR A 335 18.61 -12.80 15.89
CA THR A 335 19.76 -12.56 16.78
C THR A 335 19.55 -11.34 17.69
N SER A 336 20.35 -11.22 18.74
CA SER A 336 20.32 -10.10 19.70
C SER A 336 21.74 -9.83 20.19
N GLY A 337 22.26 -8.63 19.94
CA GLY A 337 23.65 -8.25 20.27
C GLY A 337 24.72 -8.70 19.26
N GLU A 338 24.45 -9.71 18.44
CA GLU A 338 25.37 -10.20 17.39
C GLU A 338 25.53 -9.25 16.18
N SER A 339 24.76 -8.15 16.13
CA SER A 339 24.74 -7.18 15.02
C SER A 339 24.37 -7.76 13.64
N LYS A 340 23.73 -8.94 13.58
CA LYS A 340 23.22 -9.52 12.34
C LYS A 340 21.80 -9.00 12.05
N ARG A 341 21.58 -8.57 10.80
CA ARG A 341 20.23 -8.22 10.32
C ARG A 341 19.41 -9.47 10.00
N LEU A 342 18.09 -9.34 10.17
CA LEU A 342 17.12 -10.11 9.42
C LEU A 342 17.09 -9.63 7.96
N GLU A 343 16.92 -10.56 7.03
CA GLU A 343 16.75 -10.29 5.60
C GLU A 343 15.38 -10.78 5.09
N ALA A 344 14.83 -11.84 5.69
CA ALA A 344 13.49 -12.38 5.42
C ALA A 344 12.87 -13.13 6.61
N ILE A 345 11.59 -13.50 6.50
CA ILE A 345 10.79 -14.23 7.49
C ILE A 345 9.81 -15.22 6.82
N MET A 346 9.46 -16.31 7.51
CA MET A 346 8.32 -17.18 7.21
C MET A 346 7.48 -17.34 8.48
N ILE A 347 6.14 -17.40 8.35
CA ILE A 347 5.19 -17.47 9.47
C ILE A 347 4.00 -18.35 9.07
N GLU A 348 3.64 -19.36 9.85
CA GLU A 348 2.48 -20.22 9.57
C GLU A 348 1.68 -20.59 10.82
N LEU A 349 0.40 -20.89 10.63
CA LEU A 349 -0.50 -21.33 11.69
C LEU A 349 -0.38 -22.84 11.94
N THR A 350 -0.54 -23.22 13.21
CA THR A 350 -0.40 -24.56 13.76
C THR A 350 -1.52 -24.84 14.77
N GLY A 351 -1.54 -26.02 15.38
CA GLY A 351 -2.68 -26.46 16.19
C GLY A 351 -3.80 -27.10 15.36
N ALA A 352 -4.90 -27.43 16.01
CA ALA A 352 -6.05 -28.10 15.39
C ALA A 352 -6.83 -27.16 14.46
N ASP A 353 -6.96 -25.89 14.85
CA ASP A 353 -7.83 -24.91 14.19
C ASP A 353 -7.16 -24.14 13.04
N LYS A 354 -5.92 -24.50 12.66
CA LYS A 354 -5.19 -23.86 11.53
C LYS A 354 -5.89 -23.95 10.18
N SER A 355 -6.90 -24.81 10.04
CA SER A 355 -7.75 -24.92 8.85
C SER A 355 -8.86 -23.85 8.79
N LYS A 356 -9.22 -23.24 9.93
CA LYS A 356 -10.26 -22.20 10.07
C LYS A 356 -9.74 -20.78 9.78
N TYR A 357 -8.43 -20.61 9.67
CA TYR A 357 -7.77 -19.32 9.56
C TYR A 357 -6.64 -19.31 8.52
N ASP A 358 -6.21 -18.11 8.16
CA ASP A 358 -5.04 -17.79 7.35
C ASP A 358 -4.19 -16.73 8.05
N VAL A 359 -2.86 -16.84 7.99
CA VAL A 359 -1.95 -15.77 8.45
C VAL A 359 -1.31 -15.07 7.26
N TYR A 360 -1.42 -13.75 7.25
CA TYR A 360 -0.81 -12.86 6.25
C TYR A 360 0.23 -11.95 6.91
N TYR A 361 1.35 -11.73 6.23
CA TYR A 361 2.43 -10.86 6.73
C TYR A 361 3.21 -10.23 5.59
N ARG A 362 3.58 -8.96 5.77
CA ARG A 362 4.45 -8.23 4.86
C ARG A 362 5.56 -7.51 5.62
N VAL A 363 6.64 -7.19 4.93
CA VAL A 363 7.84 -6.57 5.53
C VAL A 363 8.29 -5.35 4.74
N HIS A 364 8.85 -4.36 5.45
CA HIS A 364 9.59 -3.27 4.82
C HIS A 364 11.05 -3.70 4.66
N ALA A 365 11.57 -3.69 3.44
CA ALA A 365 12.93 -4.07 3.13
C ALA A 365 13.74 -2.89 2.59
N GLN A 366 15.00 -2.79 3.01
CA GLN A 366 15.91 -1.70 2.61
C GLN A 366 16.01 -1.58 1.08
N SER A 367 15.88 -0.35 0.59
CA SER A 367 15.84 0.01 -0.84
C SER A 367 14.62 -0.49 -1.61
N TYR A 368 13.74 -1.29 -1.00
CA TYR A 368 12.56 -1.87 -1.63
C TYR A 368 11.24 -1.32 -1.10
N GLY A 369 11.22 -0.71 0.09
CA GLY A 369 9.98 -0.23 0.70
C GLY A 369 9.17 -1.38 1.30
N TRP A 370 7.85 -1.21 1.44
CA TRP A 370 6.95 -2.32 1.76
C TRP A 370 6.90 -3.32 0.60
N LEU A 371 7.18 -4.57 0.93
CA LEU A 371 6.92 -5.73 0.09
C LEU A 371 5.46 -6.18 0.23
N GLY A 372 5.03 -7.10 -0.64
CA GLY A 372 3.68 -7.66 -0.63
C GLY A 372 3.40 -8.58 0.56
N TRP A 373 2.15 -9.03 0.67
CA TRP A 373 1.72 -9.96 1.73
C TRP A 373 2.06 -11.41 1.35
N ALA A 374 2.92 -12.05 2.13
CA ALA A 374 3.04 -13.50 2.17
C ALA A 374 1.87 -14.12 2.95
N LYS A 375 1.62 -15.40 2.71
CA LYS A 375 0.57 -16.20 3.35
C LYS A 375 1.13 -17.54 3.83
N ASN A 376 0.72 -18.00 5.02
CA ASN A 376 0.89 -19.37 5.53
C ASN A 376 2.24 -20.07 5.21
N GLY A 377 3.37 -19.49 5.64
CA GLY A 377 4.69 -20.09 5.51
C GLY A 377 5.47 -19.70 4.25
N ALA A 378 4.84 -19.04 3.28
CA ALA A 378 5.54 -18.41 2.16
C ALA A 378 6.58 -17.38 2.66
N PRO A 379 7.74 -17.22 2.01
CA PRO A 379 8.73 -16.25 2.47
C PRO A 379 8.24 -14.80 2.28
N ALA A 380 8.69 -13.90 3.16
CA ALA A 380 8.59 -12.44 3.00
C ALA A 380 9.94 -11.77 3.29
N GLY A 381 10.41 -10.84 2.46
CA GLY A 381 11.69 -10.15 2.58
C GLY A 381 12.60 -10.30 1.36
N THR A 382 13.89 -10.47 1.59
CA THR A 382 14.89 -10.72 0.54
C THR A 382 15.90 -11.79 0.95
N ALA A 383 16.51 -12.45 -0.02
CA ALA A 383 17.70 -13.28 0.19
C ALA A 383 18.71 -13.10 -0.94
N GLY A 384 19.98 -13.36 -0.65
CA GLY A 384 21.12 -13.13 -1.56
C GLY A 384 21.49 -11.66 -1.81
N GLN A 385 20.58 -10.71 -1.54
CA GLN A 385 20.74 -9.29 -1.91
C GLN A 385 21.38 -8.38 -0.84
N SER A 386 21.72 -8.94 0.33
CA SER A 386 22.25 -8.18 1.48
C SER A 386 21.37 -7.01 1.98
N LYS A 387 20.06 -7.03 1.72
CA LYS A 387 19.12 -6.02 2.24
C LYS A 387 18.60 -6.43 3.62
N ARG A 388 18.55 -5.49 4.55
CA ARG A 388 17.89 -5.66 5.85
C ARG A 388 16.37 -5.57 5.72
N LEU A 389 15.67 -6.27 6.60
CA LEU A 389 14.32 -5.87 7.02
C LEU A 389 14.42 -4.64 7.93
N GLU A 390 13.41 -3.79 7.85
CA GLU A 390 13.30 -2.54 8.62
C GLU A 390 11.99 -2.47 9.41
N ALA A 391 10.91 -3.11 8.94
CA ALA A 391 9.63 -3.25 9.67
C ALA A 391 8.82 -4.47 9.20
N ILE A 392 7.75 -4.81 9.92
CA ILE A 392 6.81 -5.90 9.63
C ILE A 392 5.36 -5.53 10.01
N GLN A 393 4.39 -6.08 9.28
CA GLN A 393 2.97 -6.15 9.65
C GLN A 393 2.52 -7.62 9.58
N ILE A 394 1.69 -8.07 10.52
CA ILE A 394 1.16 -9.45 10.60
C ILE A 394 -0.33 -9.39 10.97
N ILE A 395 -1.15 -10.20 10.30
CA ILE A 395 -2.56 -10.40 10.66
C ILE A 395 -2.95 -11.88 10.52
N VAL A 396 -3.86 -12.34 11.38
CA VAL A 396 -4.61 -13.59 11.20
C VAL A 396 -6.04 -13.22 10.81
N VAL A 397 -6.59 -13.91 9.80
CA VAL A 397 -7.95 -13.73 9.26
C VAL A 397 -8.66 -15.09 9.14
N PRO A 398 -10.01 -15.14 9.07
CA PRO A 398 -10.74 -16.37 8.77
C PRO A 398 -10.35 -17.01 7.43
N LYS A 399 -10.63 -18.30 7.24
CA LYS A 399 -10.14 -19.06 6.09
C LYS A 399 -10.69 -18.52 4.76
N GLY A 400 -9.79 -18.23 3.83
CA GLY A 400 -10.16 -17.73 2.49
C GLY A 400 -10.37 -16.22 2.43
N GLU A 401 -10.43 -15.53 3.57
CA GLU A 401 -10.39 -14.06 3.61
C GLU A 401 -8.95 -13.56 3.40
N ALA A 402 -8.82 -12.26 3.09
CA ALA A 402 -7.53 -11.61 2.86
C ALA A 402 -7.59 -10.14 3.31
N PRO A 403 -6.47 -9.53 3.74
CA PRO A 403 -6.38 -8.07 3.85
C PRO A 403 -6.50 -7.44 2.45
N SER A 404 -7.33 -6.42 2.29
CA SER A 404 -7.38 -5.63 1.05
C SER A 404 -6.04 -4.91 0.79
N GLY A 405 -5.81 -4.48 -0.45
CA GLY A 405 -4.53 -3.90 -0.85
C GLY A 405 -3.39 -4.93 -0.97
N LEU A 406 -3.65 -6.09 -1.59
CA LEU A 406 -2.65 -7.11 -1.95
C LEU A 406 -1.72 -6.61 -3.07
N MET A 407 -0.84 -5.66 -2.74
CA MET A 407 0.05 -4.99 -3.69
C MET A 407 1.49 -5.50 -3.52
N GLY A 408 2.03 -6.15 -4.55
CA GLY A 408 3.46 -6.46 -4.68
C GLY A 408 3.91 -7.84 -4.23
N TYR A 409 5.23 -8.05 -4.30
CA TYR A 409 5.89 -9.34 -4.03
C TYR A 409 6.31 -9.41 -2.60
N ALA A 410 5.91 -10.48 -1.91
CA ALA A 410 6.33 -10.66 -0.53
C ALA A 410 7.84 -10.88 -0.40
N TYR A 411 8.45 -11.58 -1.36
CA TYR A 411 9.85 -12.02 -1.31
C TYR A 411 10.62 -11.71 -2.60
N ILE A 412 11.89 -11.34 -2.47
CA ILE A 412 12.78 -11.11 -3.62
C ILE A 412 14.12 -11.83 -3.41
N GLU A 413 14.33 -12.92 -4.14
CA GLU A 413 15.54 -13.73 -4.07
C GLU A 413 16.47 -13.47 -5.27
N LEU A 414 17.78 -13.37 -5.01
CA LEU A 414 18.82 -13.21 -6.04
C LEU A 414 19.44 -14.57 -6.37
N GLY A 415 19.42 -14.97 -7.65
CA GLY A 415 20.10 -16.19 -8.10
C GLY A 415 19.47 -17.49 -7.60
N LYS A 416 18.18 -17.46 -7.21
CA LYS A 416 17.43 -18.65 -6.83
C LYS A 416 17.49 -19.67 -7.98
N LYS A 417 17.89 -20.89 -7.69
CA LYS A 417 17.50 -22.03 -8.54
C LYS A 417 16.09 -22.42 -8.14
N ALA A 418 15.10 -22.26 -9.02
CA ALA A 418 13.98 -23.18 -8.96
C ALA A 418 14.50 -24.57 -9.36
N ASP A 419 14.08 -25.59 -8.63
CA ASP A 419 14.03 -26.94 -9.18
C ASP A 419 12.96 -26.94 -10.30
N ASN A 420 13.21 -27.62 -11.41
CA ASN A 420 12.39 -27.54 -12.64
C ASN A 420 10.94 -28.07 -12.52
N GLY A 421 10.42 -28.31 -11.31
CA GLY A 421 9.07 -28.83 -11.04
C GLY A 421 8.10 -27.87 -10.34
N THR A 422 8.58 -27.02 -9.43
CA THR A 422 7.72 -26.23 -8.51
C THR A 422 7.48 -24.81 -9.06
N HIS A 423 6.46 -24.68 -9.89
CA HIS A 423 6.08 -23.44 -10.60
C HIS A 423 5.17 -22.55 -9.74
N ASP A 424 5.60 -22.28 -8.50
CA ASP A 424 4.78 -21.80 -7.37
C ASP A 424 4.37 -20.31 -7.44
N GLY A 425 4.53 -19.65 -8.59
CA GLY A 425 4.27 -18.22 -8.78
C GLY A 425 3.43 -17.88 -10.00
N PHE A 426 2.86 -16.68 -10.02
CA PHE A 426 2.01 -16.17 -11.10
C PHE A 426 2.77 -16.01 -12.42
N VAL A 427 4.03 -15.56 -12.39
CA VAL A 427 4.91 -15.42 -13.56
C VAL A 427 6.25 -16.09 -13.33
N ASN A 428 6.67 -16.92 -14.29
CA ASN A 428 7.84 -17.80 -14.21
C ASN A 428 8.75 -17.54 -15.42
N TYR A 429 10.02 -17.20 -15.22
CA TYR A 429 10.93 -16.80 -16.29
C TYR A 429 12.37 -17.32 -16.12
N SER A 430 13.03 -17.63 -17.24
CA SER A 430 14.45 -18.01 -17.30
C SER A 430 15.18 -17.18 -18.36
N THR A 431 16.46 -16.94 -18.16
CA THR A 431 17.31 -16.21 -19.13
C THR A 431 18.49 -17.06 -19.60
N HIS A 432 18.87 -16.86 -20.86
CA HIS A 432 20.12 -17.36 -21.41
C HIS A 432 21.22 -16.34 -21.12
N VAL A 433 22.28 -16.76 -20.42
CA VAL A 433 23.38 -15.86 -20.00
C VAL A 433 24.68 -16.31 -20.64
N GLN A 434 25.43 -15.36 -21.21
CA GLN A 434 26.75 -15.63 -21.78
C GLN A 434 27.64 -16.41 -20.80
N THR A 435 28.27 -17.49 -21.26
CA THR A 435 29.11 -18.44 -20.49
C THR A 435 28.34 -19.42 -19.60
N TYR A 436 27.09 -19.12 -19.19
CA TYR A 436 26.33 -19.97 -18.27
C TYR A 436 25.21 -20.76 -18.97
N GLY A 437 24.78 -20.34 -20.15
CA GLY A 437 23.70 -20.97 -20.90
C GLY A 437 22.33 -20.62 -20.35
N ASP A 438 21.36 -21.52 -20.52
CA ASP A 438 20.03 -21.39 -19.91
C ASP A 438 20.13 -21.53 -18.38
N GLN A 439 19.75 -20.49 -17.64
CA GLN A 439 19.59 -20.56 -16.20
C GLN A 439 18.30 -21.29 -15.80
N SER A 440 18.23 -21.75 -14.54
CA SER A 440 16.97 -22.15 -13.91
C SER A 440 15.90 -21.07 -14.09
N TYR A 441 14.63 -21.50 -14.11
CA TYR A 441 13.53 -20.56 -13.92
C TYR A 441 13.62 -19.89 -12.54
N VAL A 442 13.17 -18.64 -12.49
CA VAL A 442 12.79 -17.93 -11.28
C VAL A 442 11.33 -17.49 -11.45
N TYR A 443 10.70 -17.04 -10.36
CA TYR A 443 9.31 -16.60 -10.38
C TYR A 443 9.16 -15.25 -9.67
N ASP A 444 8.09 -14.53 -10.02
CA ASP A 444 7.47 -13.52 -9.16
C ASP A 444 8.44 -12.51 -8.55
N GLY A 445 8.90 -11.55 -9.36
CA GLY A 445 9.78 -10.46 -8.93
C GLY A 445 11.23 -10.86 -8.63
N SER A 446 11.57 -12.15 -8.57
CA SER A 446 12.95 -12.64 -8.37
C SER A 446 13.89 -12.21 -9.51
N VAL A 447 15.19 -12.13 -9.26
CA VAL A 447 16.15 -11.72 -10.30
C VAL A 447 16.60 -12.91 -11.14
N SER A 448 16.30 -12.89 -12.44
CA SER A 448 16.95 -13.76 -13.44
C SER A 448 18.12 -13.01 -14.10
N GLY A 449 19.16 -13.74 -14.51
CA GLY A 449 20.38 -13.19 -15.10
C GLY A 449 21.53 -13.05 -14.11
N THR A 450 22.22 -11.91 -14.17
CA THR A 450 23.40 -11.53 -13.37
C THR A 450 23.39 -10.03 -13.07
N PHE A 451 24.20 -9.60 -12.09
CA PHE A 451 24.53 -8.19 -11.89
C PHE A 451 25.96 -8.07 -11.34
N GLY A 452 26.77 -7.17 -11.89
CA GLY A 452 28.17 -6.96 -11.48
C GLY A 452 29.19 -7.93 -12.10
N GLU A 453 28.78 -9.14 -12.47
CA GLU A 453 29.63 -10.16 -13.13
C GLU A 453 30.03 -9.82 -14.58
N SER A 454 29.50 -8.73 -15.14
CA SER A 454 29.71 -8.29 -16.53
C SER A 454 29.30 -9.31 -17.62
N LYS A 455 28.44 -10.26 -17.29
CA LYS A 455 27.79 -11.17 -18.26
C LYS A 455 26.57 -10.48 -18.89
N ARG A 456 26.20 -10.90 -20.10
CA ARG A 456 25.00 -10.40 -20.80
C ARG A 456 23.88 -11.44 -20.80
N LEU A 457 22.63 -10.96 -20.82
CA LEU A 457 21.51 -11.74 -21.33
C LEU A 457 21.65 -11.88 -22.85
N GLU A 458 21.39 -13.07 -23.37
CA GLU A 458 21.35 -13.39 -24.80
C GLU A 458 19.95 -13.77 -25.27
N GLY A 459 19.12 -14.30 -24.37
CA GLY A 459 17.71 -14.66 -24.60
C GLY A 459 16.91 -14.83 -23.30
N ILE A 460 15.60 -14.98 -23.42
CA ILE A 460 14.63 -15.10 -22.31
C ILE A 460 13.41 -15.97 -22.70
N ARG A 461 12.86 -16.67 -21.71
CA ARG A 461 11.56 -17.36 -21.76
C ARG A 461 10.70 -16.90 -20.58
N ILE A 462 9.40 -16.68 -20.80
CA ILE A 462 8.46 -16.22 -19.78
C ILE A 462 7.15 -17.01 -19.92
N ASN A 463 6.66 -17.57 -18.82
CA ASN A 463 5.36 -18.23 -18.68
C ASN A 463 4.55 -17.53 -17.59
N ILE A 464 3.23 -17.64 -17.64
CA ILE A 464 2.34 -17.36 -16.50
C ILE A 464 1.65 -18.64 -16.04
N ASN A 465 1.17 -18.66 -14.80
CA ASN A 465 0.49 -19.81 -14.20
C ASN A 465 -1.03 -19.54 -14.13
N ASN A 466 -1.76 -19.91 -15.19
CA ASN A 466 -3.20 -19.69 -15.29
C ASN A 466 -3.98 -20.42 -14.19
N ASP A 467 -3.53 -21.60 -13.73
CA ASP A 467 -4.16 -22.36 -12.64
C ASP A 467 -4.13 -21.59 -11.30
N LEU A 468 -3.07 -20.80 -11.05
CA LEU A 468 -2.96 -19.92 -9.87
C LEU A 468 -3.67 -18.58 -10.06
N LEU A 469 -3.76 -18.08 -11.29
CA LEU A 469 -4.41 -16.80 -11.61
C LEU A 469 -5.94 -16.92 -11.68
N GLY A 470 -6.46 -18.06 -12.15
CA GLY A 470 -7.89 -18.34 -12.28
C GLY A 470 -8.55 -17.80 -13.56
N TYR A 471 -7.77 -17.36 -14.54
CA TYR A 471 -8.25 -16.71 -15.79
C TYR A 471 -7.52 -17.25 -17.02
N GLU A 472 -8.19 -17.18 -18.17
CA GLU A 472 -7.64 -17.63 -19.46
C GLU A 472 -6.72 -16.59 -20.13
N GLY A 473 -5.90 -17.07 -21.08
CA GLY A 473 -4.98 -16.24 -21.85
C GLY A 473 -3.51 -16.55 -21.63
N GLY A 474 -2.64 -15.53 -21.73
CA GLY A 474 -1.20 -15.73 -21.69
C GLY A 474 -0.36 -14.45 -21.59
N ILE A 475 0.96 -14.64 -21.74
CA ILE A 475 1.97 -13.59 -21.76
C ILE A 475 2.74 -13.63 -23.09
N ARG A 476 3.02 -12.44 -23.67
CA ARG A 476 3.77 -12.28 -24.92
C ARG A 476 4.84 -11.20 -24.81
N TYR A 477 5.95 -11.38 -25.53
CA TYR A 477 7.16 -10.55 -25.38
C TYR A 477 8.05 -10.51 -26.63
N THR A 478 8.69 -9.36 -26.85
CA THR A 478 9.70 -9.14 -27.90
C THR A 478 10.98 -8.56 -27.30
N THR A 479 12.13 -8.83 -27.92
CA THR A 479 13.44 -8.34 -27.45
C THR A 479 14.22 -7.63 -28.55
N HIS A 480 14.89 -6.54 -28.19
CA HIS A 480 15.88 -5.88 -29.05
C HIS A 480 17.23 -6.58 -28.92
N VAL A 481 17.68 -7.24 -29.99
CA VAL A 481 18.93 -8.00 -30.07
C VAL A 481 20.00 -7.19 -30.81
N GLN A 482 21.23 -7.20 -30.29
CA GLN A 482 22.37 -6.51 -30.92
C GLN A 482 22.55 -6.91 -32.40
N LYS A 483 22.61 -5.89 -33.28
CA LYS A 483 22.66 -5.98 -34.76
C LYS A 483 21.39 -6.43 -35.46
N TYR A 484 20.42 -7.06 -34.79
CA TYR A 484 19.18 -7.50 -35.43
C TYR A 484 18.01 -6.53 -35.19
N GLY A 485 18.08 -5.71 -34.14
CA GLY A 485 16.97 -4.84 -33.74
C GLY A 485 15.93 -5.61 -32.94
N TRP A 486 14.69 -5.12 -32.94
CA TRP A 486 13.55 -5.82 -32.34
C TRP A 486 13.19 -7.06 -33.17
N GLN A 487 12.90 -8.20 -32.51
CA GLN A 487 12.53 -9.45 -33.19
C GLN A 487 11.05 -9.55 -33.58
N GLY A 488 10.24 -8.60 -33.12
CA GLY A 488 8.86 -8.32 -33.51
C GLY A 488 8.51 -6.88 -33.08
N ASP A 489 7.60 -6.21 -33.77
CA ASP A 489 7.43 -4.75 -33.68
C ASP A 489 6.97 -4.31 -32.28
N PRO A 490 7.77 -3.51 -31.53
CA PRO A 490 7.38 -3.02 -30.20
C PRO A 490 6.24 -1.98 -30.22
N ASN A 491 5.80 -1.52 -31.40
CA ASN A 491 4.67 -0.62 -31.59
C ASN A 491 3.49 -1.28 -32.33
N GLY A 492 3.61 -2.57 -32.66
CA GLY A 492 2.57 -3.35 -33.34
C GLY A 492 1.46 -3.82 -32.40
N ASP A 493 0.58 -4.67 -32.92
CA ASP A 493 -0.50 -5.32 -32.16
C ASP A 493 -0.03 -6.53 -31.32
N GLY A 494 1.29 -6.75 -31.23
CA GLY A 494 1.96 -7.85 -30.54
C GLY A 494 1.73 -9.24 -31.16
N SER A 495 1.23 -9.33 -32.40
CA SER A 495 0.95 -10.63 -33.06
C SER A 495 2.21 -11.42 -33.47
N ASP A 496 3.37 -10.76 -33.64
CA ASP A 496 4.65 -11.36 -34.01
C ASP A 496 5.59 -11.65 -32.80
N TRP A 497 5.17 -11.25 -31.59
CA TRP A 497 5.89 -11.46 -30.34
C TRP A 497 5.91 -12.94 -29.92
N LYS A 498 6.83 -13.31 -29.03
CA LYS A 498 6.95 -14.68 -28.50
C LYS A 498 6.02 -14.88 -27.32
N THR A 499 5.24 -15.94 -27.34
CA THR A 499 4.25 -16.29 -26.30
C THR A 499 4.79 -17.38 -25.37
N ASN A 500 4.28 -17.41 -24.13
CA ASN A 500 4.27 -18.57 -23.21
C ASN A 500 5.44 -19.55 -23.38
N GLY A 501 6.63 -19.16 -22.91
CA GLY A 501 7.80 -20.02 -22.80
C GLY A 501 8.65 -20.15 -24.07
N ALA A 502 8.19 -19.65 -25.22
CA ALA A 502 9.00 -19.57 -26.43
C ALA A 502 10.21 -18.64 -26.22
N MET A 503 11.38 -18.99 -26.77
CA MET A 503 12.57 -18.16 -26.61
C MET A 503 12.45 -16.86 -27.42
N SER A 504 12.63 -15.72 -26.74
CA SER A 504 12.96 -14.44 -27.39
C SER A 504 14.44 -14.15 -27.17
N GLY A 505 15.12 -13.62 -28.19
CA GLY A 505 16.56 -13.41 -28.22
C GLY A 505 17.31 -14.44 -29.06
N THR A 506 18.47 -14.87 -28.58
CA THR A 506 19.40 -15.79 -29.26
C THR A 506 20.03 -16.77 -28.28
N SER A 507 20.62 -17.84 -28.79
CA SER A 507 21.49 -18.75 -28.04
C SER A 507 22.66 -19.17 -28.92
N GLY A 508 23.88 -19.26 -28.36
CA GLY A 508 25.11 -19.60 -29.09
C GLY A 508 25.65 -18.51 -30.03
N GLU A 509 24.80 -17.65 -30.58
CA GLU A 509 25.17 -16.59 -31.55
C GLU A 509 26.02 -15.44 -31.00
N SER A 510 26.27 -15.42 -29.68
CA SER A 510 27.00 -14.36 -28.97
C SER A 510 26.42 -12.93 -29.15
N LYS A 511 25.10 -12.81 -29.32
CA LYS A 511 24.40 -11.51 -29.30
C LYS A 511 23.89 -11.22 -27.90
N ARG A 512 23.86 -9.95 -27.51
CA ARG A 512 23.16 -9.53 -26.28
C ARG A 512 21.72 -9.07 -26.57
N LEU A 513 20.88 -9.17 -25.56
CA LEU A 513 19.69 -8.33 -25.43
C LEU A 513 20.11 -6.91 -25.04
N GLU A 514 19.37 -5.91 -25.55
CA GLU A 514 19.56 -4.49 -25.23
C GLU A 514 18.27 -3.83 -24.70
N ALA A 515 17.09 -4.36 -25.05
CA ALA A 515 15.78 -3.98 -24.51
C ALA A 515 14.76 -5.12 -24.66
N ILE A 516 13.61 -4.99 -23.98
CA ILE A 516 12.49 -5.95 -23.98
C ILE A 516 11.14 -5.23 -23.85
N CYS A 517 10.09 -5.78 -24.45
CA CYS A 517 8.68 -5.48 -24.18
C CYS A 517 7.96 -6.76 -23.74
N ILE A 518 7.02 -6.67 -22.81
CA ILE A 518 6.25 -7.80 -22.26
C ILE A 518 4.82 -7.34 -21.99
N GLU A 519 3.81 -8.09 -22.41
CA GLU A 519 2.40 -7.81 -22.12
C GLU A 519 1.57 -9.08 -21.92
N LEU A 520 0.40 -8.93 -21.32
CA LEU A 520 -0.60 -9.98 -21.17
C LEU A 520 -1.60 -9.92 -22.33
N TYR A 521 -2.23 -11.05 -22.64
CA TYR A 521 -3.32 -11.13 -23.62
C TYR A 521 -4.38 -12.14 -23.15
N GLY A 522 -5.63 -11.96 -23.59
CA GLY A 522 -6.78 -12.72 -23.09
C GLY A 522 -7.31 -12.16 -21.75
N GLU A 523 -8.24 -12.89 -21.13
CA GLU A 523 -8.95 -12.50 -19.90
C GLU A 523 -8.00 -12.10 -18.75
N VAL A 524 -6.87 -12.80 -18.60
CA VAL A 524 -5.82 -12.44 -17.62
C VAL A 524 -5.29 -11.01 -17.79
N ALA A 525 -5.35 -10.43 -19.00
CA ALA A 525 -4.96 -9.05 -19.26
C ALA A 525 -6.01 -8.02 -18.78
N ASP A 526 -7.26 -8.43 -18.56
CA ASP A 526 -8.31 -7.58 -17.98
C ASP A 526 -8.23 -7.58 -16.44
N HIS A 527 -7.78 -8.68 -15.85
CA HIS A 527 -7.64 -8.84 -14.39
C HIS A 527 -6.25 -8.47 -13.84
N TYR A 528 -5.19 -8.48 -14.67
CA TYR A 528 -3.82 -8.20 -14.25
C TYR A 528 -3.08 -7.20 -15.16
N ASP A 529 -2.04 -6.61 -14.59
CA ASP A 529 -1.03 -5.79 -15.25
C ASP A 529 0.35 -6.43 -15.06
N VAL A 530 1.14 -6.51 -16.14
CA VAL A 530 2.52 -6.98 -16.08
C VAL A 530 3.49 -5.81 -15.95
N TYR A 531 4.31 -5.84 -14.90
CA TYR A 531 5.43 -4.92 -14.71
C TYR A 531 6.75 -5.66 -14.89
N TYR A 532 7.76 -4.94 -15.39
CA TYR A 532 9.10 -5.49 -15.59
C TYR A 532 10.16 -4.40 -15.60
N ARG A 533 11.36 -4.74 -15.17
CA ARG A 533 12.53 -3.86 -15.29
C ARG A 533 13.78 -4.67 -15.55
N VAL A 534 14.75 -4.03 -16.21
CA VAL A 534 16.01 -4.66 -16.60
C VAL A 534 17.20 -3.98 -15.93
N HIS A 535 18.24 -4.76 -15.69
CA HIS A 535 19.56 -4.25 -15.33
C HIS A 535 20.38 -3.99 -16.60
N SER A 536 20.81 -2.73 -16.80
CA SER A 536 21.68 -2.34 -17.90
C SER A 536 23.10 -2.03 -17.40
N GLN A 537 24.11 -2.57 -18.08
CA GLN A 537 25.56 -2.50 -17.77
C GLN A 537 26.20 -1.11 -17.55
N THR A 538 25.44 -0.04 -17.64
CA THR A 538 25.93 1.35 -17.53
C THR A 538 24.99 2.23 -16.69
N PHE A 539 23.70 1.93 -16.66
CA PHE A 539 22.72 2.77 -15.95
C PHE A 539 22.24 2.17 -14.63
N GLY A 540 22.55 0.90 -14.37
CA GLY A 540 22.04 0.14 -13.23
C GLY A 540 20.70 -0.54 -13.56
N TRP A 541 19.91 -0.82 -12.52
CA TRP A 541 18.48 -1.08 -12.68
C TRP A 541 17.78 0.18 -13.20
N LEU A 542 16.97 0.00 -14.24
CA LEU A 542 16.08 1.03 -14.80
C LEU A 542 14.73 1.07 -14.05
N GLY A 543 13.87 2.01 -14.42
CA GLY A 543 12.49 2.06 -13.94
C GLY A 543 11.66 0.84 -14.36
N TRP A 544 10.50 0.65 -13.75
CA TRP A 544 9.52 -0.35 -14.20
C TRP A 544 8.80 0.12 -15.45
N ALA A 545 8.83 -0.70 -16.49
CA ALA A 545 7.87 -0.68 -17.57
C ALA A 545 6.59 -1.44 -17.18
N LYS A 546 5.52 -1.22 -17.94
CA LYS A 546 4.19 -1.81 -17.78
C LYS A 546 3.65 -2.18 -19.17
N ASN A 547 2.95 -3.30 -19.30
CA ASN A 547 2.10 -3.68 -20.45
C ASN A 547 2.61 -3.18 -21.82
N GLY A 548 3.61 -3.86 -22.39
CA GLY A 548 4.10 -3.60 -23.74
C GLY A 548 5.08 -2.42 -23.85
N ALA A 549 5.08 -1.48 -22.90
CA ALA A 549 6.04 -0.37 -22.90
C ALA A 549 7.50 -0.90 -22.84
N PRO A 550 8.43 -0.37 -23.63
CA PRO A 550 9.79 -0.91 -23.66
C PRO A 550 10.52 -0.72 -22.33
N SER A 551 11.46 -1.63 -22.03
CA SER A 551 12.40 -1.55 -20.92
C SER A 551 13.82 -1.86 -21.41
N GLY A 552 14.79 -0.98 -21.13
CA GLY A 552 16.18 -1.16 -21.56
C GLY A 552 16.80 0.04 -22.30
N THR A 553 17.67 -0.27 -23.25
CA THR A 553 18.68 0.63 -23.83
C THR A 553 18.92 0.36 -25.33
N ALA A 554 17.84 0.26 -26.12
CA ALA A 554 17.92 0.06 -27.57
C ALA A 554 18.69 1.22 -28.25
N GLY A 555 19.47 0.91 -29.30
CA GLY A 555 20.30 1.89 -30.01
C GLY A 555 21.53 2.39 -29.24
N TYR A 556 21.54 2.34 -27.91
CA TYR A 556 22.67 2.76 -27.06
C TYR A 556 23.79 1.72 -26.90
N ALA A 557 23.64 0.55 -27.53
CA ALA A 557 24.64 -0.52 -27.54
C ALA A 557 25.04 -1.04 -26.14
N LYS A 558 24.16 -0.91 -25.14
CA LYS A 558 24.36 -1.42 -23.78
C LYS A 558 23.62 -2.74 -23.61
N ARG A 559 24.31 -3.75 -23.08
CA ARG A 559 23.70 -5.06 -22.77
C ARG A 559 22.76 -4.99 -21.57
N LEU A 560 21.72 -5.81 -21.61
CA LEU A 560 21.03 -6.26 -20.41
C LEU A 560 21.87 -7.31 -19.70
N GLU A 561 21.86 -7.30 -18.36
CA GLU A 561 22.58 -8.27 -17.52
C GLU A 561 21.64 -9.13 -16.67
N GLY A 562 20.46 -8.61 -16.32
CA GLY A 562 19.42 -9.29 -15.54
C GLY A 562 18.05 -8.61 -15.66
N ILE A 563 17.01 -9.26 -15.14
CA ILE A 563 15.61 -8.84 -15.26
C ILE A 563 14.77 -9.25 -14.04
N GLN A 564 13.74 -8.46 -13.73
CA GLN A 564 12.64 -8.81 -12.82
C GLN A 564 11.31 -8.62 -13.56
N ILE A 565 10.36 -9.55 -13.42
CA ILE A 565 9.04 -9.55 -14.06
C ILE A 565 7.99 -9.88 -13.01
N VAL A 566 6.82 -9.25 -13.11
CA VAL A 566 5.79 -9.24 -12.07
C VAL A 566 4.39 -9.15 -12.72
N LEU A 567 3.40 -9.82 -12.12
CA LEU A 567 1.96 -9.68 -12.37
C LEU A 567 1.26 -9.10 -11.13
N LEU A 568 0.67 -7.91 -11.25
CA LEU A 568 -0.17 -7.31 -10.21
C LEU A 568 -1.62 -7.24 -10.68
N PRO A 569 -2.62 -7.11 -9.78
CA PRO A 569 -4.00 -6.81 -10.17
C PRO A 569 -4.12 -5.59 -11.09
N LYS A 570 -5.19 -5.55 -11.90
CA LYS A 570 -5.44 -4.45 -12.83
C LYS A 570 -5.51 -3.11 -12.10
N GLY A 571 -4.81 -2.11 -12.63
CA GLY A 571 -4.77 -0.76 -12.04
C GLY A 571 -3.82 -0.60 -10.85
N SER A 572 -3.17 -1.68 -10.37
CA SER A 572 -2.12 -1.57 -9.35
C SER A 572 -1.05 -0.55 -9.71
N ALA A 573 -0.47 0.09 -8.69
CA ALA A 573 0.74 0.90 -8.85
C ALA A 573 1.95 0.03 -9.20
N ALA A 574 2.96 0.62 -9.86
CA ALA A 574 4.23 -0.06 -10.11
C ALA A 574 4.90 -0.46 -8.78
N PRO A 575 5.61 -1.61 -8.70
CA PRO A 575 6.34 -1.98 -7.49
C PRO A 575 7.34 -0.87 -7.10
N SER A 576 7.50 -0.63 -5.80
CA SER A 576 8.36 0.42 -5.26
C SER A 576 9.75 0.47 -5.93
N VAL A 577 10.14 1.65 -6.41
CA VAL A 577 11.50 1.95 -6.89
C VAL A 577 12.37 2.45 -5.75
N ASN A 578 13.68 2.23 -5.85
CA ASN A 578 14.65 2.67 -4.84
C ASN A 578 14.41 4.15 -4.47
N PRO A 579 14.30 4.52 -3.17
CA PRO A 579 14.10 5.92 -2.75
C PRO A 579 15.17 6.92 -3.22
N GLY A 580 16.35 6.45 -3.68
CA GLY A 580 17.38 7.27 -4.31
C GLY A 580 17.32 7.38 -5.83
N LYS A 581 16.28 6.83 -6.49
CA LYS A 581 16.11 6.80 -7.96
C LYS A 581 14.63 6.88 -8.42
N ALA A 582 13.79 7.61 -7.69
CA ALA A 582 12.52 8.06 -8.27
C ALA A 582 12.80 8.86 -9.56
N GLY A 583 12.09 8.56 -10.65
CA GLY A 583 12.28 9.24 -11.94
C GLY A 583 13.33 8.65 -12.90
N THR A 584 14.00 7.53 -12.61
CA THR A 584 14.77 6.85 -13.68
C THR A 584 13.84 6.19 -14.69
N ALA A 585 13.95 6.60 -15.96
CA ALA A 585 13.19 6.01 -17.06
C ALA A 585 13.35 4.47 -17.14
N ALA A 586 12.29 3.78 -17.54
CA ALA A 586 12.33 2.34 -17.83
C ALA A 586 13.10 2.03 -19.12
N TYR A 587 13.10 2.97 -20.07
CA TYR A 587 13.70 2.85 -21.39
C TYR A 587 14.52 4.09 -21.74
N ILE A 588 15.62 3.89 -22.44
CA ILE A 588 16.49 4.95 -22.94
C ILE A 588 16.78 4.63 -24.41
N PHE A 589 16.20 5.42 -25.32
CA PHE A 589 16.39 5.32 -26.77
C PHE A 589 17.15 6.54 -27.31
N LYS A 590 17.83 6.37 -28.44
CA LYS A 590 18.71 7.38 -29.06
C LYS A 590 18.06 7.98 -30.30
#